data_AF-A0A392QGP5-F1
#
_entry.id   AF-A0A392QGP5-F1
#
_cell.length_a   1.000
_cell.length_b   1.000
_cell.length_c   1.000
_cell.angle_alpha   90.00
_cell.angle_beta   90.00
_cell.angle_gamma   90.00
#
_symmetry.space_group_name_H-M   'P 1'
#
loop_
_entity.id
_entity.type
_entity.pdbx_description
1 polymer ?
#
loop_
_entity_poly.entity_id
_entity_poly.type
_entity_poly.pdbx_seq_one_letter_code
_entity_poly.pdbx_strand_id
1 'polypeptide(L)'
;YLDQFGKTKVHTPICPFYGHPNPPAPCPCPLRQAWGSLDALIGRLRAAFEENGGKPETNPFGARAVRLYLREVRDLQSKARGISYEKKKRKRPPPQQPLPSPQGASATH
;
A
#
# COMPACT_ATOMS: atom_id res chain seq x y z
N TYR A 1 16.42 -17.88 2.70
CA TYR A 1 16.82 -17.01 1.57
C TYR A 1 16.04 -15.71 1.74
N LEU A 2 16.58 -14.88 2.64
CA LEU A 2 15.84 -13.88 3.40
C LEU A 2 15.55 -12.64 2.55
N ASP A 3 14.27 -12.27 2.55
CA ASP A 3 13.68 -11.01 2.11
C ASP A 3 14.15 -10.42 0.77
N GLN A 4 13.27 -10.48 -0.24
CA GLN A 4 13.31 -9.43 -1.27
C GLN A 4 12.72 -8.12 -0.70
N PHE A 5 13.35 -7.60 0.37
CA PHE A 5 12.91 -6.41 1.08
C PHE A 5 12.65 -5.28 0.09
N GLY A 6 11.44 -4.77 0.14
CA GLY A 6 11.06 -3.61 -0.65
C GLY A 6 10.88 -3.87 -2.14
N LYS A 7 10.74 -5.12 -2.60
CA LYS A 7 10.22 -5.41 -3.94
C LYS A 7 8.73 -5.75 -3.88
N THR A 8 8.01 -5.40 -4.93
CA THR A 8 6.57 -5.65 -5.07
C THR A 8 6.24 -6.05 -6.49
N LYS A 9 5.20 -6.88 -6.64
CA LYS A 9 4.67 -7.24 -7.95
C LYS A 9 3.96 -6.02 -8.53
N VAL A 10 4.38 -5.57 -9.72
CA VAL A 10 3.74 -4.47 -10.44
C VAL A 10 3.17 -5.04 -11.73
N HIS A 11 1.84 -5.15 -11.77
CA HIS A 11 1.13 -5.71 -12.92
C HIS A 11 1.22 -4.75 -14.11
N THR A 12 1.49 -5.30 -15.30
CA THR A 12 1.40 -4.53 -16.54
C THR A 12 -0.08 -4.24 -16.86
N PRO A 13 -0.41 -3.17 -17.61
CA PRO A 13 -1.80 -2.85 -17.93
C PRO A 13 -2.59 -3.97 -18.63
N ILE A 14 -1.89 -4.84 -19.36
CA ILE A 14 -2.47 -6.01 -20.05
C ILE A 14 -2.59 -7.26 -19.16
N CYS A 15 -2.11 -7.20 -17.90
CA CYS A 15 -2.19 -8.33 -16.99
C CYS A 15 -3.63 -8.48 -16.47
N PRO A 16 -4.19 -9.70 -16.44
CA PRO A 16 -5.54 -9.94 -15.92
C PRO A 16 -5.69 -9.60 -14.43
N PHE A 17 -4.58 -9.45 -13.71
CA PHE A 17 -4.55 -9.07 -12.30
C PHE A 17 -4.26 -7.58 -12.07
N TYR A 18 -4.17 -6.77 -13.13
CA TYR A 18 -4.01 -5.32 -12.98
C TYR A 18 -5.19 -4.76 -12.16
N GLY A 19 -4.88 -4.02 -11.10
CA GLY A 19 -5.92 -3.47 -10.21
C GLY A 19 -6.51 -4.48 -9.23
N HIS A 20 -5.94 -5.68 -9.09
CA HIS A 20 -6.44 -6.71 -8.18
C HIS A 20 -5.53 -6.86 -6.94
N PRO A 21 -5.99 -6.50 -5.72
CA PRO A 21 -5.14 -6.47 -4.53
C PRO A 21 -4.69 -7.85 -4.03
N ASN A 22 -5.50 -8.88 -4.24
CA ASN A 22 -5.22 -10.26 -3.83
C ASN A 22 -5.41 -11.21 -5.01
N PRO A 23 -4.49 -11.27 -5.99
CA PRO A 23 -4.66 -12.07 -7.19
C PRO A 23 -4.80 -13.57 -6.86
N PRO A 24 -5.79 -14.27 -7.45
CA PRO A 24 -6.07 -15.68 -7.13
C PRO A 24 -5.04 -16.66 -7.71
N ALA A 25 -4.18 -16.21 -8.62
CA ALA A 25 -3.12 -17.01 -9.24
C ALA A 25 -1.88 -16.16 -9.52
N PRO A 26 -0.69 -16.78 -9.67
CA PRO A 26 0.54 -16.06 -10.01
C PRO A 26 0.51 -15.52 -11.45
N CYS A 27 1.31 -14.48 -11.72
CA CYS A 27 1.53 -13.94 -13.07
C CYS A 27 3.02 -13.67 -13.36
N PRO A 28 3.40 -13.60 -14.64
CA PRO A 28 4.79 -13.33 -15.04
C PRO A 28 5.21 -11.86 -14.88
N CYS A 29 4.38 -11.00 -14.29
CA CYS A 29 4.74 -9.60 -14.11
C CYS A 29 6.01 -9.45 -13.25
N PRO A 30 6.88 -8.48 -13.56
CA PRO A 30 8.14 -8.32 -12.86
C PRO A 30 7.94 -7.84 -11.42
N LEU A 31 8.90 -8.19 -10.56
CA LEU A 31 9.04 -7.57 -9.24
C LEU A 31 9.83 -6.27 -9.41
N ARG A 32 9.23 -5.15 -8.99
CA ARG A 32 9.87 -3.82 -9.00
C ARG A 32 10.06 -3.33 -7.58
N GLN A 33 10.96 -2.37 -7.37
CA GLN A 33 11.09 -1.72 -6.07
C GLN A 33 9.77 -1.07 -5.67
N ALA A 34 9.26 -1.41 -4.49
CA ALA A 34 8.08 -0.82 -3.89
C ALA A 34 8.31 0.67 -3.67
N TRP A 35 7.26 1.46 -3.94
CA TRP A 35 7.32 2.91 -3.83
C TRP A 35 7.76 3.36 -2.43
N GLY A 36 7.30 2.68 -1.36
CA GLY A 36 7.68 3.02 0.02
C GLY A 36 9.16 2.79 0.31
N SER A 37 9.78 1.78 -0.31
CA SER A 37 11.22 1.54 -0.18
C SER A 37 12.05 2.55 -0.97
N LEU A 38 11.54 2.98 -2.14
CA LEU A 38 12.14 4.08 -2.89
C LEU A 38 12.06 5.40 -2.10
N ASP A 39 10.89 5.71 -1.52
CA ASP A 39 10.69 6.90 -0.69
C ASP A 39 11.63 6.92 0.52
N ALA A 40 11.73 5.79 1.23
CA ALA A 40 12.66 5.64 2.36
C ALA A 40 14.13 5.82 1.95
N LEU A 41 14.53 5.31 0.78
CA LEU A 41 15.88 5.52 0.25
C LEU A 41 16.14 7.00 -0.02
N ILE A 42 15.22 7.69 -0.71
CA ILE A 42 15.34 9.13 -0.97
C ILE A 42 15.37 9.94 0.34
N GLY A 43 14.57 9.56 1.33
CA GLY A 43 14.59 10.18 2.66
C GLY A 43 15.97 10.07 3.33
N ARG A 44 16.59 8.89 3.29
CA ARG A 44 17.95 8.70 3.82
C ARG A 44 19.00 9.50 3.05
N LEU A 45 18.91 9.57 1.72
CA LEU A 45 19.83 10.38 0.90
C LEU A 45 19.68 11.88 1.18
N ARG A 46 18.45 12.35 1.42
CA ARG A 46 18.19 13.74 1.80
C ARG A 46 18.87 14.06 3.13
N ALA A 47 18.67 13.21 4.15
CA ALA A 47 19.31 13.37 5.46
C ALA A 47 20.83 13.33 5.37
N ALA A 48 21.40 12.34 4.65
CA ALA A 48 22.83 12.22 4.46
C ALA A 48 23.43 13.47 3.78
N PHE A 49 22.73 14.07 2.81
CA PHE A 49 23.20 15.31 2.17
C PHE A 49 23.30 16.47 3.18
N GLU A 50 22.30 16.61 4.06
CA GLU A 50 22.25 17.67 5.07
C GLU A 50 23.31 17.45 6.18
N GLU A 51 23.49 16.21 6.62
CA GLU A 51 24.52 15.82 7.60
C GLU A 51 25.95 16.06 7.07
N ASN A 52 26.16 16.05 5.76
CA ASN A 52 27.45 16.34 5.11
C ASN A 52 27.61 17.82 4.72
N GLY A 53 26.89 18.73 5.37
CA GLY A 53 27.02 20.18 5.18
C GLY A 53 26.23 20.75 4.00
N GLY A 54 25.39 19.94 3.35
CA GLY A 54 24.49 20.38 2.31
C GLY A 54 23.32 21.18 2.86
N LYS A 55 22.92 22.25 2.17
CA LYS A 55 21.77 23.07 2.58
C LYS A 55 20.45 22.46 2.09
N PRO A 56 19.37 22.42 2.90
CA PRO A 56 18.08 21.87 2.51
C PRO A 56 17.52 22.45 1.19
N GLU A 57 17.76 23.73 0.92
CA GLU A 57 17.27 24.45 -0.27
C GLU A 57 17.97 23.98 -1.55
N THR A 58 19.22 23.54 -1.44
CA THR A 58 20.04 23.04 -2.56
C THR A 58 20.01 21.52 -2.69
N ASN A 59 19.28 20.84 -1.81
CA ASN A 59 19.29 19.39 -1.74
C ASN A 59 18.64 18.76 -2.98
N PRO A 60 19.39 18.01 -3.82
CA PRO A 60 18.84 17.44 -5.05
C PRO A 60 17.76 16.38 -4.77
N PHE A 61 17.85 15.68 -3.63
CA PHE A 61 16.87 14.69 -3.19
C PHE A 61 15.62 15.34 -2.57
N GLY A 62 15.73 16.61 -2.19
CA GLY A 62 14.62 17.48 -1.79
C GLY A 62 13.89 18.15 -2.96
N ALA A 63 14.43 18.08 -4.17
CA ALA A 63 13.93 18.83 -5.33
C ALA A 63 12.47 18.49 -5.69
N ARG A 64 11.74 19.47 -6.24
CA ARG A 64 10.35 19.31 -6.67
C ARG A 64 10.17 18.18 -7.68
N ALA A 65 11.11 18.04 -8.63
CA ALA A 65 11.08 16.98 -9.63
C ALA A 65 11.09 15.57 -9.00
N VAL A 66 11.94 15.35 -7.98
CA VAL A 66 12.02 14.08 -7.25
C VAL A 66 10.71 13.79 -6.52
N ARG A 67 10.12 14.80 -5.87
CA ARG A 67 8.82 14.63 -5.17
C ARG A 67 7.68 14.27 -6.12
N LEU A 68 7.64 14.87 -7.31
CA LEU A 68 6.64 14.55 -8.33
C LEU A 68 6.83 13.12 -8.85
N TYR A 69 8.07 12.73 -9.16
CA TYR A 69 8.39 11.38 -9.59
C TYR A 69 7.97 10.31 -8.55
N LEU A 70 8.27 10.53 -7.26
CA LEU A 70 7.86 9.60 -6.20
C LEU A 70 6.34 9.47 -6.09
N ARG A 71 5.59 10.57 -6.29
CA ARG A 71 4.13 10.56 -6.33
C ARG A 71 3.61 9.74 -7.52
N GLU A 72 4.17 9.96 -8.71
CA GLU A 72 3.79 9.21 -9.91
C GLU A 72 4.07 7.70 -9.75
N VAL A 73 5.24 7.33 -9.21
CA VAL A 73 5.59 5.93 -8.93
C VAL A 73 4.57 5.30 -7.97
N ARG A 74 4.22 6.02 -6.90
CA ARG A 74 3.20 5.57 -5.94
C ARG A 74 1.86 5.34 -6.62
N ASP A 75 1.40 6.27 -7.45
CA ASP A 75 0.10 6.18 -8.13
C ASP A 75 0.07 5.03 -9.14
N LEU A 76 1.14 4.87 -9.93
CA LEU A 76 1.29 3.77 -10.88
C LEU A 76 1.26 2.41 -10.17
N GLN A 77 2.00 2.26 -9.08
CA GLN A 77 2.01 1.01 -8.31
C GLN A 77 0.68 0.75 -7.61
N SER A 78 0.03 1.79 -7.08
CA SER A 78 -1.26 1.68 -6.40
C SER A 78 -2.35 1.21 -7.37
N LYS A 79 -2.40 1.81 -8.57
CA LYS A 79 -3.30 1.38 -9.65
C LYS A 79 -3.00 -0.05 -10.09
N ALA A 80 -1.75 -0.36 -10.39
CA ALA A 80 -1.36 -1.70 -10.85
C ALA A 80 -1.69 -2.80 -9.84
N ARG A 81 -1.60 -2.50 -8.54
CA ARG A 81 -1.88 -3.45 -7.47
C ARG A 81 -3.31 -3.39 -6.93
N GLY A 82 -4.17 -2.48 -7.41
CA GLY A 82 -5.53 -2.36 -6.88
C GLY A 82 -5.62 -1.88 -5.44
N ILE A 83 -4.59 -1.21 -4.94
CA ILE A 83 -4.55 -0.69 -3.56
C ILE A 83 -4.86 0.81 -3.64
N SER A 84 -6.07 1.22 -3.25
CA SER A 84 -6.33 2.63 -3.01
C SER A 84 -5.72 3.05 -1.67
N TYR A 85 -5.02 4.19 -1.65
CA TYR A 85 -4.53 4.80 -0.41
C TYR A 85 -5.62 5.61 0.31
N GLU A 86 -6.83 5.74 -0.27
CA GLU A 86 -7.96 6.25 0.50
C GLU A 86 -8.14 5.34 1.70
N LYS A 87 -7.85 5.91 2.87
CA LYS A 87 -7.82 5.31 4.20
C LYS A 87 -8.63 4.03 4.21
N LYS A 88 -7.98 2.91 4.56
CA LYS A 88 -8.64 1.72 5.09
C LYS A 88 -9.42 2.18 6.34
N LYS A 89 -10.60 2.76 6.10
CA LYS A 89 -11.62 3.10 7.08
C LYS A 89 -11.88 1.75 7.71
N ARG A 90 -11.32 1.55 8.90
CA ARG A 90 -11.49 0.37 9.76
C ARG A 90 -12.86 -0.21 9.44
N LYS A 91 -12.92 -1.38 8.81
CA LYS A 91 -14.16 -2.14 8.79
C LYS A 91 -14.42 -2.44 10.26
N ARG A 92 -15.31 -1.65 10.87
CA ARG A 92 -15.95 -1.99 12.14
C ARG A 92 -16.50 -3.41 11.96
N PRO A 93 -16.31 -4.33 12.91
CA PRO A 93 -17.04 -5.59 12.88
C PRO A 93 -18.53 -5.27 12.73
N PRO A 94 -19.30 -6.03 11.92
CA PRO A 94 -20.75 -5.86 11.90
C PRO A 94 -21.30 -6.03 13.33
N PRO A 95 -22.33 -5.28 13.73
CA PRO A 95 -22.99 -5.52 15.01
C PRO A 95 -23.46 -6.98 15.04
N GLN A 96 -23.10 -7.72 16.07
CA GLN A 96 -23.71 -9.01 16.36
C GLN A 96 -25.22 -8.79 16.47
N GLN A 97 -25.99 -9.46 15.60
CA GLN A 97 -27.43 -9.54 15.77
C GLN A 97 -27.70 -10.23 17.12
N PRO A 98 -28.60 -9.69 17.97
CA PRO A 98 -29.02 -10.41 19.16
C PRO A 98 -29.72 -11.71 18.74
N LEU A 99 -29.31 -12.84 19.33
CA LEU A 99 -30.08 -14.07 19.24
C LEU A 99 -31.51 -13.81 19.73
N PRO A 100 -32.56 -14.33 19.06
CA PRO A 100 -33.90 -14.28 19.61
C PRO A 100 -33.97 -15.15 20.87
N SER A 101 -34.37 -14.52 21.97
CA SER A 101 -34.71 -15.21 23.22
C SER A 101 -35.87 -16.19 22.98
N PRO A 102 -35.82 -17.43 23.50
CA PRO A 102 -36.96 -18.34 23.43
C PRO A 102 -38.04 -17.84 24.40
N GLN A 103 -39.18 -17.39 23.85
CA GLN A 103 -40.38 -17.08 24.62
C GLN A 103 -41.26 -18.33 24.77
N GLY A 104 -41.59 -18.66 26.03
CA GLY A 104 -42.91 -19.14 26.44
C GLY A 104 -43.28 -20.59 26.15
N ALA A 105 -43.07 -21.48 27.14
CA ALA A 105 -43.90 -22.67 27.28
C ALA A 105 -45.05 -22.33 28.27
N SER A 106 -46.25 -22.16 27.72
CA SER A 106 -47.49 -22.02 28.48
C SER A 106 -47.87 -23.36 29.12
N ALA A 107 -48.28 -23.30 30.38
CA ALA A 107 -48.91 -24.39 31.11
C ALA A 107 -50.41 -24.47 30.78
N THR A 108 -50.87 -25.68 30.42
CA THR A 108 -52.25 -26.22 30.42
C THR A 108 -52.07 -27.70 30.06
N HIS A 109 -52.59 -28.72 30.73
CA HIS A 109 -53.75 -28.89 31.60
C HIS A 109 -53.50 -30.10 32.53
#